data_AF-A0A8R7R6N8-F1
#
_entry.id   AF-A0A8R7R6N8-F1
#
_cell.length_a   1.000
_cell.length_b   1.000
_cell.length_c   1.000
_cell.angle_alpha   90.00
_cell.angle_beta   90.00
_cell.angle_gamma   90.00
#
_symmetry.space_group_name_H-M   'P 1'
#
loop_
_entity.id
_entity.type
_entity.pdbx_description
1 polymer ?
#
loop_
_entity_poly.entity_id
_entity_poly.type
_entity_poly.pdbx_seq_one_letter_code
_entity_poly.pdbx_strand_id
1 'polypeptide(L)'
;MVVIHAADLAHFEYEGRLIPIVLHGCSKLEKATIAFDTTNPYALAHAFNIIPSISPVKILIVRAIISTYAQSLELPLRPQGMFMHLRHMTCQIVVYCRELNEDNGLLQLAHWLDAAPRLETLHLHMHYLSPGAFFSAEVAGAEGPCMCRHDHLKTVFMGGFQCYKSQIELACSILGNAFVLEQLTIEPRLTEAIWGDKSYQWNIGLERILPRVCEWAQRTSKRFGWYRDESAVCLGECQPSPVPSSSKFC
;
A
#
# COMPACT_ATOMS: atom_id res chain seq x y z
N MET A 1 7.82 -26.32 1.80
CA MET A 1 6.81 -26.03 2.83
C MET A 1 7.52 -25.94 4.16
N VAL A 2 7.22 -24.92 4.96
CA VAL A 2 7.75 -24.75 6.32
C VAL A 2 6.58 -24.80 7.28
N VAL A 3 6.71 -25.58 8.35
CA VAL A 3 5.68 -25.70 9.40
C VAL A 3 6.28 -25.25 10.71
N ILE A 4 5.62 -24.32 11.38
CA ILE A 4 6.07 -23.73 12.65
C ILE A 4 5.05 -24.07 13.72
N HIS A 5 5.53 -24.71 14.79
CA HIS A 5 4.77 -25.01 16.00
C HIS A 5 5.32 -24.19 17.15
N ALA A 6 4.70 -23.05 17.44
CA ALA A 6 5.17 -22.14 18.47
C ALA A 6 3.98 -21.44 19.16
N ALA A 7 3.57 -21.96 20.32
CA ALA A 7 2.38 -21.50 21.03
C ALA A 7 2.50 -20.07 21.57
N ASP A 8 3.70 -19.71 22.04
CA ASP A 8 3.99 -18.41 22.63
C ASP A 8 4.58 -17.39 21.64
N LEU A 9 4.54 -17.70 20.34
CA LEU A 9 5.07 -16.80 19.32
C LEU A 9 4.22 -15.53 19.22
N ALA A 10 4.77 -14.42 19.72
CA ALA A 10 4.13 -13.11 19.65
C ALA A 10 4.42 -12.36 18.34
N HIS A 11 5.58 -12.62 17.74
CA HIS A 11 6.10 -11.93 16.57
C HIS A 11 6.60 -12.95 15.55
N PHE A 12 6.10 -12.86 14.32
CA PHE A 12 6.56 -13.69 13.21
C PHE A 12 7.22 -12.82 12.15
N GLU A 13 8.39 -13.22 11.68
CA GLU A 13 9.08 -12.55 10.59
C GLU A 13 9.56 -13.59 9.58
N TYR A 14 9.29 -13.34 8.31
CA TYR A 14 9.75 -14.14 7.21
C TYR A 14 10.25 -13.25 6.09
N GLU A 15 11.46 -13.52 5.63
CA GLU A 15 12.02 -12.94 4.41
C GLU A 15 12.61 -14.06 3.55
N GLY A 16 12.16 -14.16 2.30
CA GLY A 16 12.73 -15.12 1.38
C GLY A 16 11.85 -15.45 0.17
N ARG A 17 12.03 -16.67 -0.34
CA ARG A 17 11.31 -17.15 -1.54
C ARG A 17 9.83 -17.40 -1.26
N LEU A 18 9.03 -17.46 -2.31
CA LEU A 18 7.63 -17.88 -2.21
C LEU A 18 7.55 -19.37 -1.83
N ILE A 19 7.37 -19.67 -0.53
CA ILE A 19 7.20 -21.03 -0.03
C ILE A 19 5.94 -21.09 0.85
N PRO A 20 5.18 -22.20 0.83
CA PRO A 20 4.08 -22.39 1.77
C PRO A 20 4.61 -22.38 3.21
N ILE A 21 4.05 -21.53 4.06
CA ILE A 21 4.35 -21.45 5.50
C ILE A 21 3.05 -21.71 6.25
N VAL A 22 3.09 -22.63 7.21
CA VAL A 22 1.94 -22.95 8.05
C VAL A 22 2.30 -22.66 9.50
N LEU A 23 1.53 -21.77 10.12
CA LEU A 23 1.66 -21.38 11.53
C LEU A 23 0.63 -22.17 12.36
N HIS A 24 1.09 -23.16 13.13
CA HIS A 24 0.23 -23.97 13.98
C HIS A 24 0.36 -23.59 15.46
N GLY A 25 -0.77 -23.37 16.10
CA GLY A 25 -0.85 -23.12 17.55
C GLY A 25 -0.40 -21.72 17.98
N CYS A 26 -0.09 -20.80 17.07
CA CYS A 26 0.39 -19.44 17.37
C CYS A 26 -0.74 -18.51 17.86
N SER A 27 -1.39 -18.85 18.97
CA SER A 27 -2.53 -18.10 19.53
C SER A 27 -2.16 -16.78 20.19
N LYS A 28 -0.86 -16.48 20.34
CA LYS A 28 -0.36 -15.20 20.88
C LYS A 28 0.22 -14.28 19.82
N LEU A 29 0.11 -14.64 18.53
CA LEU A 29 0.73 -13.89 17.44
C LEU A 29 0.04 -12.53 17.25
N GLU A 30 0.75 -11.45 17.57
CA GLU A 30 0.21 -10.08 17.48
C GLU A 30 0.75 -9.32 16.27
N LYS A 31 1.98 -9.62 15.84
CA LYS A 31 2.64 -8.96 14.72
C LYS A 31 3.25 -9.97 13.75
N ALA A 32 3.04 -9.74 12.46
CA ALA A 32 3.63 -10.53 11.39
C ALA A 32 4.29 -9.62 10.35
N THR A 33 5.53 -9.94 9.98
CA THR A 33 6.25 -9.33 8.88
C THR A 33 6.53 -10.41 7.82
N ILE A 34 6.13 -10.15 6.58
CA ILE A 34 6.32 -11.09 5.47
C ILE A 34 6.93 -10.33 4.30
N ALA A 35 8.10 -10.75 3.88
CA ALA A 35 8.83 -10.20 2.75
C ALA A 35 9.13 -11.31 1.74
N PHE A 36 8.73 -11.08 0.49
CA PHE A 36 9.07 -11.97 -0.62
C PHE A 36 10.00 -11.32 -1.62
N ASP A 37 11.13 -12.00 -1.88
CA ASP A 37 12.04 -11.66 -2.96
C ASP A 37 11.65 -12.45 -4.22
N THR A 38 10.56 -12.02 -4.85
CA THR A 38 10.08 -12.64 -6.10
C THR A 38 9.27 -11.67 -6.92
N THR A 39 9.43 -11.72 -8.24
CA THR A 39 8.56 -11.04 -9.20
C THR A 39 7.26 -11.79 -9.46
N ASN A 40 7.03 -12.90 -8.74
CA ASN A 40 5.82 -13.70 -8.88
C ASN A 40 4.60 -12.88 -8.46
N PRO A 41 3.59 -12.73 -9.35
CA PRO A 41 2.40 -11.93 -9.06
C PRO A 41 1.57 -12.43 -7.88
N TYR A 42 1.69 -13.71 -7.51
CA TYR A 42 0.99 -14.29 -6.37
C TYR A 42 1.68 -13.99 -5.04
N ALA A 43 2.81 -13.28 -5.02
CA ALA A 43 3.55 -12.98 -3.79
C ALA A 43 2.70 -12.23 -2.77
N LEU A 44 1.99 -11.20 -3.21
CA LEU A 44 1.11 -10.43 -2.35
C LEU A 44 0.00 -11.33 -1.78
N ALA A 45 -0.69 -12.08 -2.65
CA ALA A 45 -1.75 -12.98 -2.22
C ALA A 45 -1.26 -14.09 -1.28
N HIS A 46 -0.07 -14.64 -1.54
CA HIS A 46 0.54 -15.65 -0.70
C HIS A 46 0.92 -15.08 0.67
N ALA A 47 1.31 -13.80 0.78
CA ALA A 47 1.64 -13.18 2.06
C ALA A 47 0.45 -13.23 3.01
N PHE A 48 -0.72 -12.87 2.50
CA PHE A 48 -1.97 -12.95 3.25
C PHE A 48 -2.44 -14.40 3.48
N ASN A 49 -1.97 -15.37 2.71
CA ASN A 49 -2.33 -16.77 2.91
C ASN A 49 -1.49 -17.48 3.99
N ILE A 50 -0.30 -16.96 4.32
CA ILE A 50 0.57 -17.53 5.37
C ILE A 50 -0.07 -17.37 6.75
N ILE A 51 -0.77 -16.25 6.96
CA ILE A 51 -1.37 -15.93 8.24
C ILE A 51 -2.75 -16.59 8.30
N PRO A 52 -3.02 -17.43 9.30
CA PRO A 52 -4.34 -18.04 9.45
C PRO A 52 -5.44 -16.97 9.58
N SER A 53 -6.60 -17.21 8.95
CA SER A 53 -7.78 -16.32 8.99
C SER A 53 -8.40 -16.13 10.38
N ILE A 54 -7.92 -16.87 11.37
CA ILE A 54 -8.35 -16.78 12.77
C ILE A 54 -7.24 -16.25 13.67
N SER A 55 -6.15 -15.76 13.07
CA SER A 55 -4.99 -15.27 13.78
C SER A 55 -5.34 -14.02 14.60
N PRO A 56 -4.78 -13.87 15.82
CA PRO A 56 -4.94 -12.66 16.63
C PRO A 56 -4.05 -11.50 16.17
N VAL A 57 -3.43 -11.61 14.99
CA VAL A 57 -2.55 -10.58 14.42
C VAL A 57 -3.27 -9.25 14.34
N LYS A 58 -2.69 -8.25 15.01
CA LYS A 58 -3.13 -6.85 15.02
C LYS A 58 -2.33 -6.01 14.04
N ILE A 59 -1.08 -6.38 13.78
CA ILE A 59 -0.14 -5.64 12.95
C ILE A 59 0.42 -6.56 11.85
N LEU A 60 0.22 -6.18 10.60
CA LEU A 60 0.74 -6.88 9.43
C LEU A 60 1.64 -5.96 8.62
N ILE A 61 2.86 -6.40 8.36
CA ILE A 61 3.81 -5.73 7.47
C ILE A 61 4.09 -6.67 6.29
N VAL A 62 3.78 -6.23 5.08
CA VAL A 62 4.03 -6.99 3.85
C VAL A 62 5.02 -6.23 2.98
N ARG A 63 6.06 -6.92 2.52
CA ARG A 63 6.97 -6.45 1.47
C ARG A 63 6.87 -7.38 0.28
N ALA A 64 6.50 -6.84 -0.87
CA ALA A 64 6.32 -7.63 -2.07
C ALA A 64 6.73 -6.86 -3.33
N ILE A 65 7.16 -7.61 -4.34
CA ILE A 65 7.31 -7.10 -5.70
C ILE A 65 6.12 -7.62 -6.49
N ILE A 66 5.39 -6.72 -7.14
CA ILE A 66 4.30 -7.07 -8.05
C ILE A 66 4.70 -6.70 -9.47
N SER A 67 4.26 -7.51 -10.43
CA SER A 67 4.50 -7.26 -11.84
C SER A 67 3.20 -7.26 -12.64
N THR A 68 3.08 -6.37 -13.62
CA THR A 68 1.86 -6.20 -14.45
C THR A 68 1.63 -7.35 -15.44
N TYR A 69 2.58 -8.27 -15.61
CA TYR A 69 2.43 -9.42 -16.53
C TYR A 69 1.35 -10.43 -16.11
N ALA A 70 0.82 -10.33 -14.90
CA ALA A 70 -0.19 -11.24 -14.39
C ALA A 70 -1.58 -10.66 -14.55
N GLN A 71 -1.95 -10.48 -15.82
CA GLN A 71 -3.33 -10.24 -16.19
C GLN A 71 -4.17 -11.45 -15.77
N SER A 72 -5.39 -11.17 -15.31
CA SER A 72 -6.53 -12.09 -15.35
C SER A 72 -6.42 -13.45 -14.66
N LEU A 73 -5.83 -13.55 -13.46
CA LEU A 73 -6.20 -14.67 -12.59
C LEU A 73 -7.18 -14.21 -11.52
N GLU A 74 -8.38 -14.79 -11.60
CA GLU A 74 -9.31 -14.97 -10.50
C GLU A 74 -8.53 -15.55 -9.32
N LEU A 75 -7.98 -14.66 -8.49
CA LEU A 75 -7.58 -15.06 -7.15
C LEU A 75 -8.85 -15.58 -6.51
N PRO A 76 -8.82 -16.78 -5.88
CA PRO A 76 -10.00 -17.30 -5.24
C PRO A 76 -10.52 -16.22 -4.30
N LEU A 77 -11.74 -15.74 -4.59
CA LEU A 77 -12.51 -14.82 -3.77
C LEU A 77 -12.46 -15.37 -2.34
N ARG A 78 -11.48 -14.92 -1.57
CA ARG A 78 -11.30 -15.44 -0.23
C ARG A 78 -12.38 -14.81 0.65
N PRO A 79 -12.90 -15.58 1.61
CA PRO A 79 -14.04 -15.15 2.40
C PRO A 79 -13.73 -13.84 3.12
N GLN A 80 -14.68 -12.91 3.06
CA GLN A 80 -14.67 -11.68 3.84
C GLN A 80 -14.37 -11.97 5.31
N GLY A 81 -13.57 -11.13 5.96
CA GLY A 81 -13.31 -11.24 7.39
C GLY A 81 -12.29 -12.30 7.82
N MET A 82 -11.22 -12.53 7.04
CA MET A 82 -10.09 -13.36 7.49
C MET A 82 -9.17 -12.66 8.52
N PHE A 83 -9.17 -11.34 8.58
CA PHE A 83 -8.26 -10.57 9.42
C PHE A 83 -9.07 -9.76 10.43
N MET A 84 -9.92 -10.44 11.19
CA MET A 84 -10.85 -9.80 12.13
C MET A 84 -10.17 -9.06 13.28
N HIS A 85 -8.90 -9.35 13.56
CA HIS A 85 -8.14 -8.70 14.61
C HIS A 85 -7.15 -7.67 14.07
N LEU A 86 -6.98 -7.60 12.75
CA LEU A 86 -6.00 -6.73 12.12
C LEU A 86 -6.46 -5.28 12.23
N ARG A 87 -5.61 -4.44 12.82
CA ARG A 87 -5.84 -3.00 13.04
C ARG A 87 -4.87 -2.15 12.24
N HIS A 88 -3.65 -2.63 12.04
CA HIS A 88 -2.61 -1.87 11.36
C HIS A 88 -2.00 -2.71 10.25
N MET A 89 -1.99 -2.16 9.03
CA MET A 89 -1.37 -2.80 7.88
C MET A 89 -0.37 -1.85 7.22
N THR A 90 0.85 -2.34 6.98
CA THR A 90 1.86 -1.65 6.20
C THR A 90 2.25 -2.50 5.00
N CYS A 91 2.07 -1.97 3.80
CA CYS A 91 2.45 -2.62 2.55
C CYS A 91 3.57 -1.81 1.89
N GLN A 92 4.72 -2.44 1.68
CA GLN A 92 5.81 -1.92 0.86
C GLN A 92 5.83 -2.69 -0.45
N ILE A 93 5.40 -2.03 -1.52
CA ILE A 93 5.18 -2.66 -2.81
C ILE A 93 6.07 -2.05 -3.88
N VAL A 94 6.94 -2.86 -4.46
CA VAL A 94 7.66 -2.49 -5.69
C VAL A 94 6.80 -2.92 -6.87
N VAL A 95 6.45 -1.99 -7.75
CA VAL A 95 5.61 -2.23 -8.92
C VAL A 95 6.49 -2.22 -10.16
N TYR A 96 6.67 -3.39 -10.78
CA TYR A 96 7.37 -3.51 -12.06
C TYR A 96 6.36 -3.40 -13.21
N CYS A 97 6.47 -2.33 -14.00
CA CYS A 97 5.51 -1.96 -15.02
C CYS A 97 6.21 -1.71 -16.36
N ARG A 98 5.79 -2.42 -17.42
CA ARG A 98 6.30 -2.18 -18.79
C ARG A 98 5.48 -1.13 -19.53
N GLU A 99 4.16 -1.13 -19.34
CA GLU A 99 3.22 -0.17 -19.95
C GLU A 99 2.34 0.49 -18.88
N LEU A 100 2.30 1.82 -18.88
CA LEU A 100 1.46 2.58 -17.96
C LEU A 100 -0.01 2.32 -18.29
N ASN A 101 -0.80 1.92 -17.28
CA ASN A 101 -2.26 1.70 -17.31
C ASN A 101 -2.76 0.28 -17.61
N GLU A 102 -1.89 -0.74 -17.63
CA GLU A 102 -2.35 -2.12 -17.45
C GLU A 102 -2.89 -2.33 -16.02
N ASP A 103 -3.90 -3.19 -15.88
CA ASP A 103 -4.46 -3.61 -14.60
C ASP A 103 -3.34 -4.14 -13.70
N ASN A 104 -2.91 -3.31 -12.77
CA ASN A 104 -1.80 -3.66 -11.90
C ASN A 104 -2.34 -4.34 -10.65
N GLY A 105 -1.55 -5.30 -10.14
CA GLY A 105 -1.85 -6.04 -8.92
C GLY A 105 -2.08 -5.17 -7.67
N LEU A 106 -1.86 -3.85 -7.75
CA LEU A 106 -2.20 -2.92 -6.68
C LEU A 106 -3.71 -2.91 -6.39
N LEU A 107 -4.58 -3.04 -7.41
CA LEU A 107 -6.03 -3.07 -7.18
C LEU A 107 -6.48 -4.30 -6.38
N GLN A 108 -5.68 -5.38 -6.37
CA GLN A 108 -5.94 -6.54 -5.51
C GLN A 108 -5.89 -6.16 -4.02
N LEU A 109 -5.23 -5.07 -3.65
CA LEU A 109 -5.29 -4.53 -2.28
C LEU A 109 -6.71 -4.22 -1.83
N ALA A 110 -7.62 -3.83 -2.72
CA ALA A 110 -9.02 -3.61 -2.35
C ALA A 110 -9.65 -4.89 -1.78
N HIS A 111 -9.41 -6.05 -2.40
CA HIS A 111 -9.88 -7.34 -1.88
C HIS A 111 -9.22 -7.72 -0.54
N TRP A 112 -7.99 -7.29 -0.30
CA TRP A 112 -7.33 -7.52 0.99
C TRP A 112 -7.88 -6.62 2.09
N LEU A 113 -8.29 -5.40 1.75
CA LEU A 113 -9.02 -4.53 2.67
C LEU A 113 -10.34 -5.21 3.06
N ASP A 114 -11.09 -5.79 2.12
CA ASP A 114 -12.32 -6.55 2.43
C ASP A 114 -12.10 -7.73 3.38
N ALA A 115 -10.91 -8.34 3.34
CA ALA A 115 -10.53 -9.40 4.27
C ALA A 115 -10.24 -8.88 5.70
N ALA A 116 -10.02 -7.57 5.89
CA ALA A 116 -9.67 -6.92 7.15
C ALA A 116 -10.70 -5.84 7.57
N PRO A 117 -11.93 -6.22 7.97
CA PRO A 117 -13.03 -5.27 8.21
C PRO A 117 -12.82 -4.37 9.45
N ARG A 118 -11.89 -4.71 10.34
CA ARG A 118 -11.54 -3.92 11.54
C ARG A 118 -10.25 -3.12 11.38
N LEU A 119 -9.72 -3.02 10.16
CA LEU A 119 -8.51 -2.25 9.89
C LEU A 119 -8.74 -0.79 10.28
N GLU A 120 -7.85 -0.25 11.13
CA GLU A 120 -7.88 1.12 11.62
C GLU A 120 -6.92 2.03 10.84
N THR A 121 -5.75 1.50 10.46
CA THR A 121 -4.72 2.27 9.75
C THR A 121 -4.11 1.48 8.59
N LEU A 122 -3.96 2.13 7.43
CA LEU A 122 -3.29 1.59 6.25
C LEU A 122 -2.10 2.45 5.84
N HIS A 123 -0.91 1.88 5.79
CA HIS A 123 0.28 2.52 5.25
C HIS A 123 0.71 1.79 3.97
N LEU A 124 0.61 2.47 2.84
CA LEU A 124 0.93 1.92 1.53
C LEU A 124 2.09 2.70 0.93
N HIS A 125 3.23 2.04 0.77
CA HIS A 125 4.42 2.61 0.14
C HIS A 125 4.61 1.94 -1.21
N MET A 126 4.54 2.70 -2.30
CA MET A 126 4.54 2.17 -3.65
C MET A 126 5.72 2.73 -4.44
N HIS A 127 6.57 1.85 -4.95
CA HIS A 127 7.69 2.25 -5.78
C HIS A 127 7.56 1.68 -7.19
N TYR A 128 7.28 2.54 -8.16
CA TYR A 128 7.11 2.14 -9.57
C TYR A 128 8.46 2.14 -10.29
N LEU A 129 8.89 0.96 -10.73
CA LEU A 129 10.04 0.77 -11.61
C LEU A 129 9.55 0.81 -13.06
N SER A 130 9.60 1.97 -13.70
CA SER A 130 9.27 2.14 -15.12
C SER A 130 10.47 2.71 -15.90
N PRO A 131 10.86 2.11 -17.03
CA PRO A 131 11.74 2.74 -18.00
C PRO A 131 10.91 3.70 -18.89
N GLY A 132 10.71 4.93 -18.41
CA GLY A 132 10.61 6.10 -19.30
C GLY A 132 9.24 6.50 -19.89
N ALA A 133 8.12 6.41 -19.18
CA ALA A 133 6.87 7.02 -19.65
C ALA A 133 6.21 7.93 -18.60
N PHE A 134 5.64 9.05 -19.05
CA PHE A 134 4.91 10.04 -18.24
C PHE A 134 3.49 10.26 -18.83
N PHE A 135 2.48 10.20 -17.95
CA PHE A 135 1.11 10.79 -18.02
C PHE A 135 0.12 10.33 -19.11
N SER A 136 -1.19 10.24 -18.83
CA SER A 136 -2.16 11.36 -18.73
C SER A 136 -3.25 11.16 -17.68
N ALA A 137 -3.83 12.28 -17.22
CA ALA A 137 -4.96 12.37 -16.32
C ALA A 137 -6.26 12.44 -17.13
N GLU A 138 -7.07 11.38 -17.10
CA GLU A 138 -8.51 11.47 -17.34
C GLU A 138 -9.23 10.60 -16.32
N VAL A 139 -9.96 11.25 -15.41
CA VAL A 139 -10.96 10.57 -14.57
C VAL A 139 -12.29 10.72 -15.29
N ALA A 140 -12.49 9.88 -16.30
CA ALA A 140 -13.81 9.65 -16.87
C ALA A 140 -14.24 8.23 -16.49
N GLY A 141 -15.09 8.11 -15.49
CA GLY A 141 -15.96 6.95 -15.30
C GLY A 141 -15.31 5.60 -14.99
N ALA A 142 -14.06 5.54 -14.53
CA ALA A 142 -13.52 4.27 -14.05
C ALA A 142 -14.24 3.84 -12.76
N GLU A 143 -15.11 2.83 -12.88
CA GLU A 143 -15.59 2.05 -11.75
C GLU A 143 -14.35 1.46 -11.07
N GLY A 144 -13.95 2.03 -9.94
CA GLY A 144 -12.85 1.49 -9.13
C GLY A 144 -13.17 0.06 -8.68
N PRO A 145 -12.18 -0.68 -8.16
CA PRO A 145 -12.42 -2.02 -7.64
C PRO A 145 -13.58 -2.00 -6.63
N CYS A 146 -14.50 -2.96 -6.76
CA CYS A 146 -15.58 -3.13 -5.80
C CYS A 146 -14.97 -3.46 -4.44
N MET A 147 -15.02 -2.50 -3.52
CA MET A 147 -14.52 -2.63 -2.16
C MET A 147 -15.72 -2.59 -1.21
N CYS A 148 -15.67 -3.42 -0.17
CA CYS A 148 -16.67 -3.47 0.87
C CYS A 148 -16.60 -2.21 1.75
N ARG A 149 -17.67 -1.98 2.50
CA ARG A 149 -17.74 -0.88 3.47
C ARG A 149 -16.72 -1.10 4.60
N HIS A 150 -15.95 -0.04 4.90
CA HIS A 150 -14.97 -0.02 5.98
C HIS A 150 -15.40 0.91 7.11
N ASP A 151 -15.85 0.31 8.22
CA ASP A 151 -16.39 1.06 9.37
C ASP A 151 -15.36 1.42 10.44
N HIS A 152 -14.11 0.99 10.28
CA HIS A 152 -13.05 1.22 11.28
C HIS A 152 -11.82 1.94 10.72
N LEU A 153 -11.71 2.07 9.39
CA LEU A 153 -10.50 2.61 8.75
C LEU A 153 -10.48 4.14 8.91
N LYS A 154 -9.58 4.61 9.77
CA LYS A 154 -9.46 6.03 10.15
C LYS A 154 -8.37 6.74 9.38
N THR A 155 -7.22 6.11 9.21
CA THR A 155 -6.07 6.76 8.58
C THR A 155 -5.48 5.93 7.45
N VAL A 156 -5.20 6.61 6.34
CA VAL A 156 -4.54 6.01 5.19
C VAL A 156 -3.38 6.88 4.78
N PHE A 157 -2.22 6.28 4.58
CA PHE A 157 -1.03 6.92 4.03
C PHE A 157 -0.65 6.23 2.72
N MET A 158 -0.46 7.00 1.64
CA MET A 158 -0.03 6.51 0.33
C MET A 158 1.25 7.23 -0.09
N GLY A 159 2.40 6.59 0.11
CA GLY A 159 3.72 7.08 -0.31
C GLY A 159 4.11 6.61 -1.73
N GLY A 160 4.89 7.42 -2.43
CA GLY A 160 5.20 7.23 -3.85
C GLY A 160 4.00 7.50 -4.77
N PHE A 161 3.09 8.38 -4.38
CA PHE A 161 1.87 8.69 -5.12
C PHE A 161 2.16 9.61 -6.31
N GLN A 162 2.08 9.07 -7.53
CA GLN A 162 2.41 9.79 -8.78
C GLN A 162 1.19 10.00 -9.69
N CYS A 163 -0.02 9.84 -9.13
CA CYS A 163 -1.29 9.87 -9.89
C CYS A 163 -1.36 8.81 -11.00
N TYR A 164 -0.79 7.62 -10.78
CA TYR A 164 -1.07 6.48 -11.65
C TYR A 164 -2.53 6.05 -11.52
N LYS A 165 -3.13 5.55 -12.61
CA LYS A 165 -4.55 5.16 -12.67
C LYS A 165 -4.98 4.30 -11.48
N SER A 166 -4.24 3.23 -11.17
CA SER A 166 -4.58 2.36 -10.05
C SER A 166 -4.42 2.98 -8.67
N GLN A 167 -3.47 3.90 -8.50
CA GLN A 167 -3.32 4.64 -7.24
C GLN A 167 -4.56 5.52 -7.02
N ILE A 168 -5.02 6.18 -8.08
CA ILE A 168 -6.23 6.99 -8.07
C ILE A 168 -7.46 6.13 -7.81
N GLU A 169 -7.61 5.00 -8.50
CA GLU A 169 -8.75 4.10 -8.33
C GLU A 169 -8.81 3.51 -6.93
N LEU A 170 -7.68 3.05 -6.39
CA LEU A 170 -7.61 2.55 -5.01
C LEU A 170 -7.95 3.66 -4.01
N ALA A 171 -7.38 4.86 -4.16
CA ALA A 171 -7.67 5.99 -3.28
C ALA A 171 -9.15 6.41 -3.34
N CYS A 172 -9.73 6.51 -4.53
CA CYS A 172 -11.15 6.79 -4.72
C CYS A 172 -12.04 5.71 -4.11
N SER A 173 -11.64 4.44 -4.22
CA SER A 173 -12.38 3.31 -3.63
C SER A 173 -12.36 3.39 -2.11
N ILE A 174 -11.21 3.71 -1.51
CA ILE A 174 -11.08 3.96 -0.06
C ILE A 174 -11.96 5.12 0.37
N LEU A 175 -11.86 6.27 -0.29
CA LEU A 175 -12.67 7.46 0.01
C LEU A 175 -14.18 7.21 -0.11
N GLY A 176 -14.60 6.37 -1.06
CA GLY A 176 -16.00 6.04 -1.28
C GLY A 176 -16.57 5.05 -0.27
N ASN A 177 -15.75 4.22 0.38
CA ASN A 177 -16.22 3.10 1.20
C ASN A 177 -15.79 3.17 2.68
N ALA A 178 -14.82 4.02 3.05
CA ALA A 178 -14.39 4.23 4.43
C ALA A 178 -15.06 5.47 5.04
N PHE A 179 -16.20 5.28 5.70
CA PHE A 179 -17.03 6.39 6.20
C PHE A 179 -16.49 7.08 7.45
N VAL A 180 -15.69 6.37 8.25
CA VAL A 180 -15.04 6.90 9.46
C VAL A 180 -13.62 7.39 9.17
N LEU A 181 -13.24 7.49 7.90
CA LEU A 181 -11.92 7.93 7.49
C LEU A 181 -11.71 9.36 7.99
N GLU A 182 -10.73 9.57 8.84
CA GLU A 182 -10.37 10.88 9.36
C GLU A 182 -9.37 11.55 8.42
N GLN A 183 -8.45 10.78 7.82
CA GLN A 183 -7.36 11.32 7.01
C GLN A 183 -6.87 10.35 5.93
N LEU A 184 -6.73 10.86 4.70
CA LEU A 184 -5.96 10.26 3.62
C LEU A 184 -4.74 11.15 3.34
N THR A 185 -3.54 10.68 3.63
CA THR A 185 -2.31 11.40 3.29
C THR A 185 -1.70 10.81 2.03
N ILE A 186 -1.44 11.66 1.04
CA ILE A 186 -0.69 11.27 -0.14
C ILE A 186 0.68 11.94 -0.11
N GLU A 187 1.71 11.16 -0.39
CA GLU A 187 3.09 11.62 -0.44
C GLU A 187 3.70 11.18 -1.77
N PRO A 188 4.01 12.11 -2.69
CA PRO A 188 4.69 11.78 -3.94
C PRO A 188 6.07 11.17 -3.74
N ARG A 189 6.76 11.54 -2.65
CA ARG A 189 8.12 11.11 -2.36
C ARG A 189 8.17 9.66 -1.91
N LEU A 190 9.29 9.04 -2.22
CA LEU A 190 9.74 7.80 -1.58
C LEU A 190 10.70 8.16 -0.45
N THR A 191 10.42 7.67 0.75
CA THR A 191 11.24 7.93 1.94
C THR A 191 12.28 6.83 2.12
N GLU A 192 13.54 7.24 2.35
CA GLU A 192 14.69 6.34 2.52
C GLU A 192 14.53 5.38 3.70
N ALA A 193 13.90 5.82 4.79
CA ALA A 193 13.62 5.02 5.98
C ALA A 193 12.82 3.73 5.69
N ILE A 194 12.12 3.70 4.54
CA ILE A 194 11.17 2.65 4.18
C ILE A 194 11.80 1.64 3.23
N TRP A 195 12.70 2.10 2.35
CA TRP A 195 13.26 1.32 1.25
C TRP A 195 14.76 1.00 1.40
N GLY A 196 15.42 1.53 2.42
CA GLY A 196 16.84 1.31 2.68
C GLY A 196 17.75 2.20 1.83
N ASP A 197 18.97 2.39 2.33
CA ASP A 197 20.01 3.24 1.74
C ASP A 197 20.50 2.66 0.40
N LYS A 198 19.87 3.11 -0.69
CA LYS A 198 20.37 3.18 -2.08
C LYS A 198 19.23 3.64 -3.00
N SER A 199 19.00 4.94 -3.10
CA SER A 199 19.21 5.66 -4.37
C SER A 199 18.81 7.13 -4.22
N TYR A 200 19.73 8.01 -4.62
CA TYR A 200 19.45 9.44 -4.85
C TYR A 200 18.59 9.67 -6.11
N GLN A 201 18.00 8.61 -6.69
CA GLN A 201 17.33 8.64 -7.99
C GLN A 201 15.81 8.40 -7.89
N TRP A 202 15.29 7.94 -6.73
CA TRP A 202 13.87 7.59 -6.55
C TRP A 202 12.90 8.77 -6.71
N ASN A 203 13.40 9.98 -6.46
CA ASN A 203 12.62 11.22 -6.36
C ASN A 203 12.94 12.21 -7.50
N ILE A 204 13.59 11.76 -8.59
CA ILE A 204 13.89 12.61 -9.74
C ILE A 204 12.58 12.96 -10.48
N GLY A 205 12.39 14.24 -10.81
CA GLY A 205 11.23 14.70 -11.57
C GLY A 205 10.00 15.01 -10.72
N LEU A 206 10.11 15.02 -9.38
CA LEU A 206 9.00 15.34 -8.47
C LEU A 206 8.42 16.72 -8.74
N GLU A 207 9.24 17.70 -9.12
CA GLU A 207 8.79 19.05 -9.47
C GLU A 207 7.77 19.06 -10.62
N ARG A 208 7.84 18.07 -11.52
CA ARG A 208 6.88 17.91 -12.63
C ARG A 208 5.62 17.17 -12.20
N ILE A 209 5.70 16.34 -11.15
CA ILE A 209 4.61 15.49 -10.66
C ILE A 209 3.77 16.25 -9.61
N LEU A 210 4.42 17.03 -8.74
CA LEU A 210 3.81 17.73 -7.61
C LEU A 210 2.57 18.55 -8.01
N PRO A 211 2.60 19.41 -9.06
CA PRO A 211 1.41 20.18 -9.44
C PRO A 211 0.19 19.30 -9.75
N ARG A 212 0.40 18.14 -10.38
CA ARG A 212 -0.68 17.20 -10.74
C ARG A 212 -1.22 16.49 -9.50
N VAL A 213 -0.35 16.11 -8.57
CA VAL A 213 -0.78 15.50 -7.31
C VAL A 213 -1.57 16.49 -6.47
N CYS A 214 -1.11 17.75 -6.38
CA CYS A 214 -1.84 18.84 -5.73
C CYS A 214 -3.21 19.07 -6.36
N GLU A 215 -3.28 19.15 -7.69
CA GLU A 215 -4.53 19.32 -8.42
C GLU A 215 -5.49 18.16 -8.16
N TRP A 216 -5.01 16.91 -8.22
CA TRP A 216 -5.80 15.73 -7.93
C TRP A 216 -6.33 15.74 -6.49
N ALA A 217 -5.50 16.08 -5.50
CA ALA A 217 -5.89 16.20 -4.11
C ALA A 217 -7.01 17.24 -3.94
N GLN A 218 -6.85 18.43 -4.52
CA GLN A 218 -7.85 19.50 -4.45
C GLN A 218 -9.19 19.10 -5.10
N ARG A 219 -9.15 18.51 -6.30
CA ARG A 219 -10.36 18.05 -7.00
C ARG A 219 -11.07 16.94 -6.21
N THR A 220 -10.30 16.01 -5.65
CA THR A 220 -10.83 14.87 -4.89
C THR A 220 -11.44 15.32 -3.57
N SER A 221 -10.75 16.17 -2.80
CA SER A 221 -11.30 16.76 -1.57
C SER A 221 -12.62 17.50 -1.80
N LYS A 222 -12.74 18.24 -2.91
CA LYS A 222 -14.00 18.90 -3.31
C LYS A 222 -15.09 17.88 -3.64
N ARG A 223 -14.77 16.84 -4.41
CA ARG A 223 -15.72 15.82 -4.85
C ARG A 223 -16.38 15.09 -3.67
N PHE A 224 -15.61 14.78 -2.64
CA PHE A 224 -16.11 14.03 -1.48
C PHE A 224 -16.60 14.93 -0.32
N GLY A 225 -16.58 16.26 -0.46
CA GLY A 225 -17.21 17.18 0.50
C GLY A 225 -16.40 17.52 1.76
N TRP A 226 -15.08 17.32 1.76
CA TRP A 226 -14.23 17.42 2.95
C TRP A 226 -13.62 18.81 3.14
N TYR A 227 -14.47 19.83 3.30
CA TYR A 227 -14.06 21.24 3.41
C TYR A 227 -14.24 21.88 4.80
N ARG A 228 -14.43 21.08 5.87
CA ARG A 228 -14.54 21.63 7.23
C ARG A 228 -13.32 21.24 8.06
N ASP A 229 -12.52 22.28 8.32
CA ASP A 229 -11.37 22.45 9.22
C ASP A 229 -10.00 21.87 8.89
N GLU A 230 -9.83 20.80 8.12
CA GLU A 230 -8.50 20.36 7.65
C GLU A 230 -8.70 19.50 6.39
N SER A 231 -7.87 19.66 5.37
CA SER A 231 -8.06 18.96 4.08
C SER A 231 -7.95 17.44 4.25
N ALA A 232 -9.01 16.67 3.97
CA ALA A 232 -8.99 15.21 4.15
C ALA A 232 -7.94 14.49 3.31
N VAL A 233 -7.62 15.03 2.14
CA VAL A 233 -6.42 14.66 1.39
C VAL A 233 -5.30 15.61 1.79
N CYS A 234 -4.47 15.17 2.73
CA CYS A 234 -3.27 15.90 3.11
C CYS A 234 -2.13 15.59 2.15
N LEU A 235 -1.39 16.61 1.73
CA LEU A 235 -0.07 16.42 1.16
C LEU A 235 0.90 16.20 2.31
N GLY A 236 1.71 15.14 2.27
CA GLY A 236 2.80 14.96 3.22
C GLY A 236 3.72 16.19 3.23
N GLU A 237 4.27 16.53 4.40
CA GLU A 237 5.16 17.69 4.53
C GLU A 237 6.35 17.53 3.57
N CYS A 238 6.39 18.38 2.54
CA CYS A 238 7.56 18.58 1.71
C CYS A 238 8.65 19.34 2.48
N GLN A 239 9.15 18.80 3.60
CA GLN A 239 10.33 19.37 4.23
C GLN A 239 11.52 19.17 3.27
N PRO A 240 12.24 20.23 2.89
CA PRO A 240 13.52 20.07 2.22
C PRO A 240 14.49 19.48 3.24
N SER A 241 15.12 18.36 2.89
CA SER A 241 16.30 17.87 3.60
C SER A 241 17.27 19.04 3.76
N PRO A 242 17.84 19.29 4.95
CA PRO A 242 18.84 20.33 5.09
C PRO A 242 20.00 20.00 4.16
N VAL A 243 20.23 20.90 3.20
CA VAL A 243 21.42 20.89 2.35
C VAL A 243 22.63 20.77 3.28
N PRO A 244 23.53 19.79 3.11
CA PRO A 244 24.77 19.80 3.85
C PRO A 244 25.53 21.04 3.41
N SER A 245 25.55 22.05 4.27
CA SER A 245 26.29 23.28 4.06
C SER A 245 27.76 22.93 3.93
N SER A 246 28.25 22.96 2.69
CA SER A 246 29.67 23.05 2.39
C SER A 246 30.21 24.35 2.96
N SER A 247 30.82 24.31 4.14
CA SER A 247 31.93 25.18 4.51
C SER A 247 32.63 24.65 5.75
N LYS A 248 33.89 24.24 5.61
CA LYS A 248 35.01 25.00 6.15
C LYS A 248 36.33 24.37 5.68
N PHE A 249 37.08 25.21 5.00
CA PHE A 249 38.53 25.14 4.87
C PHE A 249 39.16 24.89 6.25
N CYS A 250 40.08 23.93 6.29
CA CYS A 250 41.39 24.10 6.92
C CYS A 250 42.43 23.87 5.83
#